data_AF-A0A1B1TFK7-F1
#
_entry.id   AF-A0A1B1TFK7-F1
#
_cell.length_a   1.000
_cell.length_b   1.000
_cell.length_c   1.000
_cell.angle_alpha   90.00
_cell.angle_beta   90.00
_cell.angle_gamma   90.00
#
_symmetry.space_group_name_H-M   'P 1'
#
loop_
_entity.id
_entity.type
_entity.pdbx_description
1 polymer ?
#
loop_
_entity_poly.entity_id
_entity_poly.type
_entity_poly.pdbx_seq_one_letter_code
_entity_poly.pdbx_strand_id
1 'polypeptide(L)' 'MNFFPLVGVGLGLVIGYFSVRYIADKMGKPIPSIGELMFPMHHTDSKIDKRYSKGKR' A
#
# COMPACT_ATOMS: atom_id res chain seq x y z
N MET A 1 11.27 -14.75 31.70
CA MET A 1 10.64 -15.14 30.41
C MET A 1 11.44 -14.51 29.29
N ASN A 2 11.77 -15.27 28.23
CA ASN A 2 12.70 -14.84 27.19
C ASN A 2 12.09 -13.74 26.29
N PHE A 3 12.56 -12.50 26.41
CA PHE A 3 12.03 -11.32 25.70
C PHE A 3 12.63 -11.11 24.30
N PHE A 4 13.72 -11.80 23.99
CA PHE A 4 14.41 -11.74 22.70
C PHE A 4 13.50 -11.94 21.47
N PRO A 5 12.57 -12.92 21.43
CA PRO A 5 11.69 -13.07 20.28
C PRO A 5 10.74 -11.88 20.06
N LEU A 6 10.27 -11.23 21.12
CA LEU A 6 9.44 -10.01 21.01
C LEU A 6 10.23 -8.84 20.41
N VAL A 7 11.49 -8.69 20.83
CA VAL A 7 12.39 -7.65 20.30
C VAL A 7 12.72 -7.92 18.83
N GLY A 8 12.99 -9.18 18.46
CA GLY A 8 13.28 -9.56 17.08
C GLY A 8 12.10 -9.36 16.13
N VAL A 9 10.90 -9.79 16.54
CA VAL A 9 9.67 -9.59 15.74
C VAL A 9 9.33 -8.10 15.63
N GLY A 10 9.46 -7.34 16.73
CA GLY A 10 9.23 -5.90 16.73
C GLY A 10 10.17 -5.16 15.78
N LEU A 11 11.47 -5.44 15.84
CA LEU A 11 12.47 -4.86 14.93
C LEU A 11 12.19 -5.26 13.46
N GLY A 12 11.83 -6.52 13.21
CA GLY A 12 11.49 -6.99 11.87
C GLY A 12 10.30 -6.26 11.26
N LEU A 13 9.24 -6.04 12.04
CA LEU A 13 8.06 -5.29 11.58
C LEU A 13 8.37 -3.83 11.29
N VAL A 14 9.15 -3.18 12.15
CA VAL A 14 9.55 -1.77 11.95
C VAL A 14 10.39 -1.62 10.68
N ILE A 15 11.40 -2.48 10.50
CA ILE A 15 12.28 -2.45 9.32
C ILE A 15 11.49 -2.77 8.05
N GLY A 16 10.61 -3.77 8.09
CA GLY A 16 9.76 -4.14 6.97
C GLY A 16 8.84 -3.00 6.54
N TYR A 17 8.17 -2.35 7.51
CA TYR A 17 7.31 -1.20 7.26
C TYR A 17 8.07 -0.04 6.62
N PHE A 18 9.23 0.32 7.18
CA PHE A 18 10.05 1.41 6.64
C PHE A 18 10.56 1.11 5.23
N SER A 19 10.94 -0.14 4.95
CA SER A 19 11.42 -0.55 3.64
C SER A 19 10.32 -0.40 2.57
N VAL A 20 9.12 -0.90 2.85
CA VAL A 20 7.97 -0.78 1.94
C VAL A 20 7.56 0.67 1.76
N ARG A 21 7.54 1.44 2.86
CA ARG A 21 7.21 2.87 2.83
C ARG A 21 8.20 3.68 2.00
N TYR A 22 9.49 3.42 2.13
CA TYR A 22 10.52 4.09 1.33
C TYR A 22 10.37 3.81 -0.17
N ILE A 23 10.06 2.56 -0.53
CA ILE A 23 9.82 2.17 -1.93
C ILE A 23 8.55 2.86 -2.47
N ALA A 24 7.48 2.91 -1.68
CA ALA A 24 6.23 3.58 -2.05
C ALA A 24 6.43 5.09 -2.26
N ASP A 25 7.12 5.76 -1.33
CA ASP A 25 7.46 7.18 -1.43
C ASP A 25 8.31 7.46 -2.68
N LYS A 26 9.29 6.60 -2.99
CA LYS A 26 10.12 6.72 -4.20
C LYS A 26 9.30 6.55 -5.49
N MET A 27 8.25 5.72 -5.47
CA MET A 27 7.36 5.53 -6.62
C MET A 27 6.29 6.61 -6.75
N GLY A 28 6.19 7.55 -5.79
CA GLY A 28 5.13 8.57 -5.76
C GLY A 28 3.72 7.98 -5.69
N LYS A 29 3.61 6.74 -5.19
CA LYS A 29 2.34 6.01 -5.06
C LYS A 29 2.07 5.77 -3.57
N PRO A 30 0.79 5.75 -3.15
CA PRO A 30 0.45 5.32 -1.79
C PRO A 30 0.99 3.92 -1.52
N ILE A 31 1.28 3.61 -0.25
CA ILE A 31 1.73 2.28 0.18
C ILE A 31 0.75 1.25 -0.41
N PRO A 32 1.22 0.30 -1.23
CA PRO A 32 0.35 -0.62 -1.92
C PRO A 32 -0.42 -1.44 -0.89
N SER A 33 -1.75 -1.46 -1.02
CA SER A 33 -2.59 -2.30 -0.18
C SER A 33 -2.29 -3.78 -0.48
N ILE A 34 -2.44 -4.67 0.51
CA ILE A 34 -2.34 -6.13 0.30
C ILE A 34 -3.23 -6.58 -0.86
N GLY A 35 -4.39 -5.93 -1.04
CA GLY A 35 -5.29 -6.17 -2.18
C GLY A 35 -4.68 -5.79 -3.53
N GLU A 36 -3.89 -4.72 -3.62
CA GLU A 36 -3.21 -4.29 -4.85
C GLU A 36 -1.96 -5.13 -5.16
N LEU A 37 -1.33 -5.73 -4.14
CA LEU A 37 -0.23 -6.69 -4.29
C LEU A 37 -0.73 -8.08 -4.72
N MET A 38 -1.83 -8.55 -4.13
CA MET A 38 -2.44 -9.86 -4.46
C MET A 38 -3.19 -9.84 -5.78
N PHE A 39 -3.87 -8.74 -6.07
CA PHE A 39 -4.52 -8.49 -7.34
C PHE A 39 -3.95 -7.18 -7.86
N PRO A 40 -2.89 -7.21 -8.69
CA PRO A 40 -2.43 -6.02 -9.39
C PRO A 40 -3.57 -5.61 -10.33
N MET A 41 -4.54 -4.87 -9.79
CA MET A 41 -5.62 -4.29 -10.55
C MET A 41 -4.96 -3.40 -11.56
N HIS A 42 -5.07 -3.80 -12.81
CA HIS A 42 -4.67 -3.06 -13.99
C HIS A 42 -5.54 -1.79 -14.03
N HIS A 43 -5.20 -0.79 -13.20
CA HIS A 43 -5.87 0.51 -13.18
C HIS A 43 -5.43 1.32 -14.41
N THR A 44 -5.80 0.80 -15.59
CA THR A 44 -5.88 1.54 -16.84
C THR A 44 -7.28 2.14 -17.04
N ASP A 45 -8.30 1.78 -16.25
CA ASP A 45 -9.70 2.14 -16.60
C ASP A 45 -10.55 2.87 -15.54
N SER A 46 -9.99 3.36 -14.42
CA SER A 46 -10.80 4.07 -13.40
C SER A 46 -10.79 5.60 -13.52
N LYS A 47 -10.26 6.17 -14.62
CA LYS A 47 -10.36 7.62 -14.88
C LYS A 47 -11.57 8.03 -15.73
N ILE A 48 -12.28 7.08 -16.35
CA ILE A 48 -13.36 7.42 -17.29
C ILE A 48 -14.71 7.64 -16.58
N ASP A 49 -14.95 6.98 -15.44
CA ASP A 49 -16.33 6.97 -14.89
C ASP A 49 -16.67 8.16 -13.95
N LYS A 50 -15.66 8.88 -13.43
CA LYS A 50 -15.92 10.10 -12.62
C LYS A 50 -16.34 11.32 -13.45
N ARG A 51 -16.23 11.27 -14.78
CA ARG A 51 -16.60 12.40 -15.65
C ARG A 51 -18.08 12.42 -16.02
N TYR A 52 -18.79 11.29 -15.92
CA TYR A 52 -20.20 11.18 -16.35
C TYR A 52 -21.24 11.33 -15.23
N SER A 53 -20.83 11.36 -13.95
CA SER A 53 -21.75 11.46 -12.80
C SER A 53 -22.02 12.91 -12.31
N LYS A 54 -21.68 13.94 -13.10
CA LYS A 54 -21.98 15.36 -12.79
C LYS A 54 -22.83 16.06 -13.86
N GLY A 55 -23.76 15.33 -14.49
CA GLY A 55 -24.50 15.86 -15.66
C GLY A 55 -25.99 15.55 -15.74
N LYS A 56 -26.65 15.09 -14.66
CA LYS A 56 -28.12 15.01 -14.62
C LYS A 56 -28.64 15.49 -13.28
N ARG A 57 -28.90 16.78 -13.21
CA ARG A 57 -29.87 17.40 -12.32
C ARG A 57 -30.73 18.32 -13.16
#